data_AF-A0A536C5R9-F1
#
_entry.id   AF-A0A536C5R9-F1
#
_cell.length_a   1.000
_cell.length_b   1.000
_cell.length_c   1.000
_cell.angle_alpha   90.00
_cell.angle_beta   90.00
_cell.angle_gamma   90.00
#
_symmetry.space_group_name_H-M   'P 1'
#
loop_
_entity.id
_entity.type
_entity.pdbx_description
1 polymer ?
#
loop_
_entity_poly.entity_id
_entity_poly.type
_entity_poly.pdbx_seq_one_letter_code
_entity_poly.pdbx_strand_id
1 'polypeptide(L)'
;MPESISSKSRPLLPRLLPQRKSFSPAEVRQRLMVPRADHPRTAAVHAAAALTSVWSSRLPDRLAFDMGRTATRLPSVVLWFRQGLPAQEIGRRLSTFGGAWDAEHALDVAATLIADTLNHGEWAELAA
;
A
#
# COMPACT_ATOMS: atom_id res chain seq x y z
N MET A 1 -51.33 42.48 -7.59
CA MET A 1 -50.99 41.37 -6.68
C MET A 1 -50.18 40.32 -7.45
N PRO A 2 -48.84 40.34 -7.41
CA PRO A 2 -48.05 39.14 -7.68
C PRO A 2 -47.20 38.76 -6.45
N GLU A 3 -47.33 37.51 -6.01
CA GLU A 3 -46.61 36.95 -4.88
C GLU A 3 -45.17 36.59 -5.28
N SER A 4 -44.21 37.09 -4.50
CA SER A 4 -42.78 36.80 -4.65
C SER A 4 -42.43 35.49 -3.96
N ILE A 5 -42.01 34.49 -4.74
CA ILE A 5 -41.57 33.19 -4.23
C ILE A 5 -40.11 33.32 -3.77
N SER A 6 -39.94 33.45 -2.46
CA SER A 6 -38.66 33.47 -1.76
C SER A 6 -38.00 32.09 -1.79
N SER A 7 -37.01 31.94 -2.66
CA SER A 7 -36.21 30.72 -2.79
C SER A 7 -35.19 30.65 -1.64
N LYS A 8 -35.50 29.88 -0.60
CA LYS A 8 -34.63 29.66 0.56
C LYS A 8 -33.50 28.70 0.18
N SER A 9 -32.29 29.25 0.02
CA SER A 9 -31.05 28.50 -0.11
C SER A 9 -30.87 27.54 1.06
N ARG A 10 -30.85 26.23 0.76
CA ARG A 10 -30.52 25.20 1.75
C ARG A 10 -29.03 25.30 2.07
N PRO A 11 -28.63 25.40 3.35
CA PRO A 11 -27.22 25.33 3.71
C PRO A 11 -26.70 23.91 3.46
N LEU A 12 -25.70 23.79 2.59
CA LEU A 12 -24.92 22.58 2.40
C LEU A 12 -24.10 22.36 3.68
N LEU A 13 -24.57 21.45 4.53
CA LEU A 13 -23.80 20.97 5.68
C LEU A 13 -22.46 20.41 5.17
N PRO A 14 -21.31 20.82 5.74
CA PRO A 14 -20.04 20.19 5.44
C PRO A 14 -20.14 18.75 5.94
N ARG A 15 -20.14 17.79 5.00
CA ARG A 15 -19.94 16.38 5.33
C ARG A 15 -18.65 16.29 6.14
N LEU A 16 -18.79 16.08 7.44
CA LEU A 16 -17.72 15.58 8.31
C LEU A 16 -17.39 14.16 7.85
N LEU A 17 -16.72 14.06 6.69
CA LEU A 17 -16.15 12.80 6.24
C LEU A 17 -15.15 12.41 7.33
N PRO A 18 -15.27 11.21 7.92
CA PRO A 18 -14.27 10.74 8.87
C PRO A 18 -12.93 10.79 8.15
N GLN A 19 -12.01 11.57 8.68
CA GLN A 19 -10.66 11.71 8.15
C GLN A 19 -10.05 10.29 8.16
N ARG A 20 -10.04 9.62 7.00
CA ARG A 20 -9.51 8.26 6.91
C ARG A 20 -8.06 8.34 7.32
N LYS A 21 -7.71 7.69 8.44
CA LYS A 21 -6.32 7.63 8.91
C LYS A 21 -5.46 7.04 7.80
N SER A 22 -4.45 7.80 7.35
CA SER A 22 -3.51 7.36 6.33
C SER A 22 -2.81 6.08 6.75
N PHE A 23 -2.43 5.27 5.76
CA PHE A 23 -1.61 4.08 5.98
C PHE A 23 -0.15 4.50 6.13
N SER A 24 0.51 4.02 7.18
CA SER A 24 1.97 4.13 7.31
C SER A 24 2.65 2.86 6.78
N PRO A 25 3.91 2.93 6.34
CA PRO A 25 4.67 1.74 5.91
C PRO A 25 4.75 0.67 7.00
N ALA A 26 4.95 1.09 8.26
CA ALA A 26 4.96 0.18 9.42
C ALA A 26 3.62 -0.55 9.61
N GLU A 27 2.49 0.16 9.45
CA GLU A 27 1.17 -0.47 9.51
C GLU A 27 0.97 -1.48 8.37
N VAL A 28 1.38 -1.13 7.16
CA VAL A 28 1.32 -2.04 6.00
C VAL A 28 2.12 -3.30 6.28
N ARG A 29 3.37 -3.17 6.73
CA ARG A 29 4.25 -4.30 7.05
C ARG A 29 3.65 -5.20 8.13
N GLN A 30 3.09 -4.62 9.20
CA GLN A 30 2.39 -5.38 10.25
C GLN A 30 1.19 -6.13 9.69
N ARG A 31 0.37 -5.48 8.86
CA ARG A 31 -0.86 -6.08 8.30
C ARG A 31 -0.57 -7.17 7.26
N LEU A 32 0.53 -7.09 6.52
CA LEU A 32 0.95 -8.15 5.59
C LEU A 32 1.19 -9.49 6.29
N MET A 33 1.52 -9.48 7.59
CA MET A 33 1.71 -10.69 8.41
C MET A 33 0.41 -11.29 8.94
N VAL A 34 -0.69 -10.55 8.90
CA VAL A 34 -1.97 -11.04 9.44
C VAL A 34 -2.62 -11.96 8.40
N PRO A 35 -2.83 -13.25 8.69
CA PRO A 35 -3.35 -14.18 7.68
C PRO A 35 -4.81 -13.91 7.31
N ARG A 36 -5.59 -13.33 8.25
CA ARG A 36 -7.03 -13.11 8.11
C ARG A 36 -7.37 -11.66 7.78
N ALA A 37 -8.21 -11.50 6.77
CA ALA A 37 -8.72 -10.21 6.31
C ALA A 37 -9.93 -9.69 7.10
N ASP A 38 -10.20 -10.24 8.29
CA ASP A 38 -11.37 -9.92 9.13
C ASP A 38 -11.45 -8.41 9.47
N HIS A 39 -10.31 -7.72 9.44
CA HIS A 39 -10.24 -6.27 9.59
C HIS A 39 -10.21 -5.58 8.21
N PRO A 40 -11.09 -4.59 7.94
CA PRO A 40 -11.21 -3.94 6.62
C PRO A 40 -9.90 -3.28 6.16
N ARG A 41 -9.12 -2.68 7.06
CA ARG A 41 -7.77 -2.16 6.74
C ARG A 41 -6.78 -3.25 6.35
N THR A 42 -6.86 -4.45 6.93
CA THR A 42 -6.03 -5.59 6.53
C THR A 42 -6.44 -6.09 5.15
N ALA A 43 -7.75 -6.23 4.90
CA ALA A 43 -8.27 -6.55 3.57
C ALA A 43 -7.77 -5.56 2.49
N ALA A 44 -7.83 -4.25 2.78
CA ALA A 44 -7.32 -3.21 1.89
C ALA A 44 -5.81 -3.36 1.61
N VAL A 45 -5.00 -3.62 2.63
CA VAL A 45 -3.56 -3.88 2.45
C VAL A 45 -3.31 -5.11 1.59
N HIS A 46 -4.02 -6.22 1.80
CA HIS A 46 -3.86 -7.41 0.95
C HIS A 46 -4.30 -7.16 -0.49
N ALA A 47 -5.40 -6.45 -0.70
CA ALA A 47 -5.87 -6.07 -2.04
C ALA A 47 -4.82 -5.20 -2.74
N ALA A 48 -4.34 -4.15 -2.09
CA ALA A 48 -3.30 -3.28 -2.65
C ALA A 48 -1.98 -4.04 -2.91
N ALA A 49 -1.56 -4.93 -2.00
CA ALA A 49 -0.37 -5.74 -2.18
C ALA A 49 -0.46 -6.66 -3.41
N ALA A 50 -1.66 -7.15 -3.74
CA ALA A 50 -1.91 -7.96 -4.93
C ALA A 50 -1.82 -7.16 -6.24
N LEU A 51 -2.00 -5.84 -6.20
CA LEU A 51 -1.89 -4.94 -7.36
C LEU A 51 -0.42 -4.57 -7.63
N THR A 52 0.41 -5.59 -7.86
CA THR A 52 1.88 -5.46 -7.97
C THR A 52 2.32 -4.42 -8.99
N SER A 53 1.69 -4.41 -10.17
CA SER A 53 1.97 -3.45 -11.25
C SER A 53 1.75 -2.00 -10.81
N VAL A 54 0.69 -1.74 -10.04
CA VAL A 54 0.30 -0.38 -9.62
C VAL A 54 1.34 0.20 -8.69
N TRP A 55 1.62 -0.46 -7.56
CA TRP A 55 2.55 0.08 -6.59
C TRP A 55 4.01 -0.01 -7.03
N SER A 56 4.40 -1.03 -7.82
CA SER A 56 5.78 -1.11 -8.32
C SER A 56 6.10 -0.05 -9.38
N SER A 57 5.11 0.39 -10.16
CA SER A 57 5.29 1.50 -11.12
C SER A 57 5.62 2.84 -10.46
N ARG A 58 5.36 2.97 -9.16
CA ARG A 58 5.65 4.16 -8.35
C ARG A 58 7.07 4.17 -7.78
N LEU A 59 7.86 3.12 -8.03
CA LEU A 59 9.23 3.05 -7.56
C LEU A 59 10.08 4.14 -8.24
N PRO A 60 10.69 5.08 -7.48
CA PRO A 60 11.51 6.13 -8.07
C PRO A 60 12.74 5.55 -8.78
N ASP A 61 13.12 6.08 -9.95
CA ASP A 61 14.25 5.58 -10.76
C ASP A 61 15.56 5.49 -9.97
N ARG A 62 15.85 6.48 -9.11
CA ARG A 62 17.05 6.48 -8.26
C ARG A 62 17.05 5.30 -7.29
N LEU A 63 15.92 5.04 -6.65
CA LEU A 63 15.78 3.92 -5.73
C LEU A 63 15.80 2.58 -6.47
N ALA A 64 15.21 2.51 -7.67
CA ALA A 64 15.30 1.34 -8.53
C ALA A 64 16.75 1.03 -8.92
N PHE A 65 17.53 2.06 -9.26
CA PHE A 65 18.96 1.95 -9.55
C PHE A 65 19.75 1.43 -8.33
N ASP A 66 19.53 2.03 -7.15
CA ASP A 66 20.22 1.64 -5.90
C ASP A 66 19.90 0.19 -5.50
N MET A 67 18.67 -0.27 -5.72
CA MET A 67 18.24 -1.64 -5.41
C MET A 67 18.68 -2.67 -6.46
N GLY A 68 19.05 -2.23 -7.66
CA GLY A 68 19.43 -3.11 -8.77
C GLY A 68 18.39 -4.22 -9.05
N ARG A 69 18.83 -5.48 -9.06
CA ARG A 69 17.94 -6.63 -9.32
C ARG A 69 16.86 -6.85 -8.26
N THR A 70 17.03 -6.31 -7.06
CA THR A 70 16.04 -6.43 -5.99
C THR A 70 14.77 -5.66 -6.33
N ALA A 71 14.88 -4.53 -7.06
CA ALA A 71 13.74 -3.72 -7.49
C ALA A 71 12.70 -4.55 -8.26
N THR A 72 13.14 -5.36 -9.23
CA THR A 72 12.25 -6.21 -10.03
C THR A 72 11.66 -7.40 -9.25
N ARG A 73 12.17 -7.66 -8.04
CA ARG A 73 11.76 -8.78 -7.18
C ARG A 73 10.90 -8.37 -5.99
N LEU A 74 10.61 -7.07 -5.83
CA LEU A 74 9.77 -6.57 -4.75
C LEU A 74 8.44 -7.35 -4.60
N PRO A 75 7.69 -7.68 -5.68
CA PRO A 75 6.47 -8.47 -5.56
C PRO A 75 6.70 -9.86 -4.94
N SER A 76 7.79 -10.53 -5.31
CA SER A 76 8.15 -11.83 -4.75
C SER A 76 8.53 -11.73 -3.27
N VAL A 77 9.24 -10.67 -2.88
CA VAL A 77 9.58 -10.39 -1.47
C VAL A 77 8.33 -10.25 -0.62
N VAL A 78 7.35 -9.47 -1.07
CA VAL A 78 6.06 -9.29 -0.37
C VAL A 78 5.32 -10.63 -0.25
N LEU A 79 5.29 -11.43 -1.31
CA LEU A 79 4.66 -12.75 -1.30
C LEU A 79 5.32 -13.69 -0.28
N TRP A 80 6.65 -13.82 -0.30
CA TRP A 80 7.38 -14.68 0.62
C TRP A 80 7.22 -14.23 2.07
N PHE A 81 7.29 -12.92 2.29
CA PHE A 81 7.05 -12.37 3.62
C PHE A 81 5.65 -12.75 4.09
N ARG A 82 4.61 -12.50 3.31
CA ARG A 82 3.22 -12.89 3.64
C ARG A 82 3.06 -14.39 3.92
N GLN A 83 3.85 -15.25 3.28
CA GLN A 83 3.87 -16.69 3.54
C GLN A 83 4.57 -17.08 4.87
N GLY A 84 5.11 -16.10 5.60
CA GLY A 84 5.81 -16.29 6.86
C GLY A 84 7.28 -16.68 6.69
N LEU A 85 7.89 -16.47 5.52
CA LEU A 85 9.31 -16.76 5.36
C LEU A 85 10.14 -15.76 6.18
N PRO A 86 11.17 -16.24 6.91
CA PRO A 86 12.01 -15.37 7.70
C PRO A 86 12.85 -14.46 6.78
N ALA A 87 13.11 -13.23 7.24
CA ALA A 87 13.88 -12.24 6.47
C ALA A 87 15.23 -12.76 5.98
N GLN A 88 15.92 -13.56 6.81
CA GLN A 88 17.19 -14.18 6.42
C GLN A 88 17.07 -15.10 5.20
N GLU A 89 15.99 -15.86 5.10
CA GLU A 89 15.73 -16.76 3.97
C GLU A 89 15.33 -15.97 2.72
N ILE A 90 14.52 -14.92 2.89
CA ILE A 90 14.17 -13.99 1.80
C ILE A 90 15.42 -13.35 1.22
N GLY A 91 16.35 -12.88 2.07
CA GLY A 91 17.62 -12.28 1.64
C GLY A 91 18.46 -13.22 0.78
N ARG A 92 18.58 -14.48 1.23
CA ARG A 92 19.30 -15.52 0.46
C ARG A 92 18.67 -15.82 -0.90
N ARG A 93 17.35 -15.66 -1.03
CA ARG A 93 16.64 -15.81 -2.32
C ARG A 93 16.84 -14.62 -3.25
N LEU A 94 17.11 -13.44 -2.71
CA LEU A 94 17.42 -12.24 -3.48
C LEU A 94 18.85 -12.29 -4.03
N SER A 95 19.81 -12.73 -3.21
CA SER A 95 21.22 -12.83 -3.57
C SER A 95 21.90 -13.98 -2.81
N THR A 96 22.87 -14.64 -3.41
CA THR A 96 23.68 -15.70 -2.77
C THR A 96 24.34 -15.22 -1.47
N PHE A 97 24.71 -13.93 -1.42
CA PHE A 97 25.29 -13.28 -0.24
C PHE A 97 24.28 -12.41 0.51
N GLY A 98 23.01 -12.46 0.14
CA GLY A 98 21.95 -11.66 0.75
C GLY A 98 21.61 -12.12 2.16
N GLY A 99 21.27 -11.15 3.01
CA GLY A 99 20.93 -11.37 4.41
C GLY A 99 19.58 -10.79 4.81
N ALA A 100 19.26 -10.87 6.10
CA ALA A 100 18.03 -10.27 6.63
C ALA A 100 17.90 -8.78 6.30
N TRP A 101 19.02 -8.05 6.28
CA TRP A 101 19.03 -6.62 5.93
C TRP A 101 18.47 -6.34 4.53
N ASP A 102 18.86 -7.12 3.52
CA ASP A 102 18.36 -6.94 2.14
C ASP A 102 16.85 -7.17 2.06
N ALA A 103 16.35 -8.19 2.77
CA ALA A 103 14.94 -8.49 2.84
C ALA A 103 14.16 -7.39 3.56
N GLU A 104 14.66 -6.90 4.70
CA GLU A 104 14.04 -5.82 5.46
C GLU A 104 13.99 -4.53 4.66
N HIS A 105 15.09 -4.16 4.01
CA HIS A 105 15.14 -2.99 3.15
C HIS A 105 14.15 -3.10 1.99
N ALA A 106 14.10 -4.25 1.30
CA ALA A 106 13.13 -4.50 0.24
C ALA A 106 11.68 -4.44 0.74
N LEU A 107 11.42 -4.95 1.95
CA LEU A 107 10.09 -4.89 2.58
C LEU A 107 9.69 -3.48 2.96
N ASP A 108 10.61 -2.65 3.46
CA ASP A 108 10.34 -1.26 3.81
C ASP A 108 10.03 -0.43 2.57
N VAL A 109 10.77 -0.65 1.47
CA VAL A 109 10.46 -0.02 0.17
C VAL A 109 9.08 -0.47 -0.32
N ALA A 110 8.81 -1.77 -0.36
CA ALA A 110 7.51 -2.28 -0.82
C ALA A 110 6.34 -1.77 0.06
N ALA A 111 6.50 -1.76 1.38
CA ALA A 111 5.49 -1.25 2.30
C ALA A 111 5.24 0.25 2.10
N THR A 112 6.28 1.02 1.76
CA THR A 112 6.16 2.45 1.42
C THR A 112 5.34 2.64 0.15
N LEU A 113 5.62 1.88 -0.92
CA LEU A 113 4.90 1.97 -2.19
C LEU A 113 3.43 1.53 -2.06
N ILE A 114 3.16 0.49 -1.27
CA ILE A 114 1.80 0.03 -0.99
C ILE A 114 1.04 1.07 -0.16
N ALA A 115 1.67 1.66 0.86
CA ALA A 115 1.07 2.74 1.65
C ALA A 115 0.73 3.95 0.78
N ASP A 116 1.65 4.36 -0.10
CA ASP A 116 1.46 5.44 -1.06
C ASP A 116 0.26 5.18 -1.98
N THR A 117 0.19 3.97 -2.54
CA THR A 117 -0.93 3.52 -3.38
C THR A 117 -2.26 3.57 -2.63
N LEU A 118 -2.29 3.07 -1.38
CA LEU A 118 -3.47 3.08 -0.54
C LEU A 118 -3.96 4.50 -0.23
N ASN A 119 -3.04 5.43 -0.01
CA ASN A 119 -3.32 6.82 0.36
C ASN A 119 -3.75 7.68 -0.84
N HIS A 120 -3.30 7.36 -2.05
CA HIS A 120 -3.64 8.11 -3.27
C HIS A 120 -4.88 7.58 -4.02
N GLY A 121 -5.49 6.48 -3.57
CA GLY A 121 -6.84 6.09 -3.97
C GLY A 121 -7.00 5.49 -5.36
N GLU A 122 -5.94 5.44 -6.18
CA GLU A 122 -5.98 4.89 -7.54
C GLU A 122 -6.34 3.39 -7.61
N TRP A 123 -6.14 2.65 -6.51
CA TRP A 123 -6.53 1.24 -6.44
C TRP A 123 -8.06 1.04 -6.34
N ALA A 124 -8.80 2.04 -5.87
CA ALA A 124 -10.26 1.95 -5.72
C ALA A 124 -10.97 2.02 -7.08
N GLU A 125 -10.37 2.67 -8.08
CA GLU A 125 -10.89 2.74 -9.45
C GLU A 125 -10.64 1.44 -10.23
N LEU A 126 -9.59 0.71 -9.89
CA LEU A 126 -9.24 -0.57 -10.54
C LEU A 126 -9.96 -1.78 -9.91
N ALA A 127 -10.60 -1.60 -8.76
CA ALA A 127 -11.32 -2.64 -8.03
C ALA A 127 -12.85 -2.53 -8.12
N ALA A 128 -13.36 -1.51 -8.82
CA ALA A 128 -14.78 -1.27 -9.09
C ALA A 128 -15.19 -1.80 -10.46
#